data_AF-A0A7L2HTA8-F1
#
_entry.id   AF-A0A7L2HTA8-F1
#
_cell.length_a   1.000
_cell.length_b   1.000
_cell.length_c   1.000
_cell.angle_alpha   90.00
_cell.angle_beta   90.00
_cell.angle_gamma   90.00
#
_symmetry.space_group_name_H-M   'P 1'
#
loop_
_entity.id
_entity.type
_entity.pdbx_description
1 polymer ?
#
loop_
_entity_poly.entity_id
_entity_poly.type
_entity_poly.pdbx_seq_one_letter_code
_entity_poly.pdbx_strand_id
1 'polypeptide(L)'
;EGKATKPSFADEAVQNLLYKMTGLNLQKVFRPVKKELKPPKYKLMTEAQLEAATGKAIEEAKEKLIMPPVLNEREPIDDVLAEDKFLEGTETTKYVFTDLTYSIPHRERFIVVREPNGVLRKATWEERDRMIQIFFPKEGRRVIPPVVFKDEHLVTVFQQDRHEDILNMCIAQFEPDSPDYIRVHHRTYDDIEKHAKYDLLRSTRHFGGMVWYLVNRKKTDGLLVDMIHRDL
;
A
#
# COMPACT_ATOMS: atom_id res chain seq x y z
N GLU A 1 7.26 13.70 34.84
CA GLU A 1 6.30 12.68 34.33
C GLU A 1 6.62 12.42 32.87
N GLY A 2 7.18 11.25 32.56
CA GLY A 2 7.49 10.88 31.17
C GLY A 2 6.20 10.64 30.41
N LYS A 3 5.88 11.45 29.41
CA LYS A 3 4.79 11.16 28.48
C LYS A 3 5.03 9.76 27.91
N ALA A 4 4.15 8.81 28.22
CA ALA A 4 4.16 7.50 27.58
C ALA A 4 4.12 7.73 26.07
N THR A 5 5.22 7.38 25.38
CA THR A 5 5.32 7.46 23.93
C THR A 5 4.25 6.57 23.33
N LYS A 6 3.43 7.13 22.43
CA LYS A 6 2.43 6.33 21.72
C LYS A 6 3.18 5.23 20.95
N PRO A 7 2.76 3.96 21.06
CA PRO A 7 3.38 2.89 20.30
C PRO A 7 3.26 3.17 18.81
N SER A 8 4.33 2.89 18.06
CA SER A 8 4.37 2.98 16.61
C SER A 8 3.98 1.64 15.99
N PHE A 9 3.45 1.67 14.76
CA PHE A 9 3.19 0.45 14.01
C PHE A 9 4.47 -0.37 13.80
N ALA A 10 5.62 0.29 13.71
CA ALA A 10 6.92 -0.37 13.49
C ALA A 10 7.52 -1.02 14.75
N ASP A 11 6.91 -0.85 15.93
CA ASP A 11 7.44 -1.41 17.17
C ASP A 11 7.40 -2.94 17.14
N GLU A 12 8.48 -3.60 17.56
CA GLU A 12 8.60 -5.07 17.54
C GLU A 12 7.49 -5.76 18.34
N ALA A 13 7.09 -5.20 19.48
CA ALA A 13 6.01 -5.74 20.29
C ALA A 13 4.66 -5.72 19.53
N VAL A 14 4.38 -4.64 18.80
CA VAL A 14 3.18 -4.48 17.98
C VAL A 14 3.23 -5.44 16.80
N GLN A 15 4.35 -5.49 16.08
CA GLN A 15 4.54 -6.39 14.94
C GLN A 15 4.39 -7.86 15.34
N ASN A 16 4.97 -8.28 16.47
CA ASN A 16 4.84 -9.63 16.98
C ASN A 16 3.40 -10.00 17.34
N LEU A 17 2.64 -9.06 17.93
CA LEU A 17 1.23 -9.27 18.27
C LEU A 17 0.38 -9.38 16.99
N LEU A 18 0.57 -8.46 16.05
CA LEU A 18 -0.13 -8.46 14.76
C LEU A 18 0.19 -9.72 13.95
N TYR A 19 1.44 -10.19 13.98
CA TYR A 19 1.84 -11.42 13.32
C TYR A 19 1.09 -12.64 13.89
N LYS A 20 1.00 -12.75 15.22
CA LYS A 20 0.23 -13.81 15.88
C LYS A 20 -1.26 -13.75 15.52
N MET A 21 -1.85 -12.56 15.52
CA MET A 21 -3.27 -12.39 15.17
C MET A 21 -3.57 -12.68 13.69
N THR A 22 -2.64 -12.37 12.79
CA THR A 22 -2.82 -12.57 11.34
C THR A 22 -2.94 -14.06 10.99
N GLY A 23 -2.21 -14.90 11.72
CA GLY A 23 -2.11 -16.33 11.46
C GLY A 23 -1.43 -16.66 10.13
N LEU A 24 -0.92 -17.88 10.00
CA LEU A 24 -0.22 -18.34 8.80
C LEU A 24 -0.95 -19.53 8.18
N ASN A 25 -1.76 -19.28 7.16
CA ASN A 25 -2.38 -20.31 6.34
C ASN A 25 -1.65 -20.43 4.99
N LEU A 26 -0.84 -21.48 4.83
CA LEU A 26 -0.05 -21.73 3.62
C LEU A 26 -0.92 -21.86 2.35
N GLN A 27 -2.10 -22.46 2.45
CA GLN A 27 -2.99 -22.64 1.29
C GLN A 27 -3.51 -21.30 0.78
N LYS A 28 -3.78 -20.36 1.69
CA LYS A 28 -4.26 -19.02 1.33
C LYS A 28 -3.11 -18.14 0.81
N VAL A 29 -1.96 -18.18 1.45
CA VAL A 29 -0.77 -17.41 1.06
C VAL A 29 -0.26 -17.82 -0.33
N PHE A 30 -0.27 -19.13 -0.63
CA PHE A 30 0.15 -19.67 -1.92
C PHE A 30 -1.05 -20.05 -2.81
N ARG A 31 -2.13 -19.25 -2.77
CA ARG A 31 -3.27 -19.46 -3.66
C ARG A 31 -2.83 -19.44 -5.13
N PRO A 32 -3.38 -20.33 -5.99
CA PRO A 32 -3.03 -20.35 -7.40
C PRO A 32 -3.44 -19.02 -8.06
N VAL A 33 -2.46 -18.34 -8.64
CA VAL A 33 -2.68 -17.06 -9.35
C VAL A 33 -2.88 -17.35 -10.84
N LYS A 34 -3.81 -16.63 -11.47
CA LYS A 34 -4.01 -16.68 -12.92
C LYS A 34 -2.75 -16.12 -13.62
N LYS A 35 -1.87 -17.02 -14.05
CA LYS A 35 -0.64 -16.75 -14.80
C LYS A 35 -0.45 -17.84 -15.85
N GLU A 36 0.45 -17.62 -16.80
CA GLU A 36 0.83 -18.66 -17.76
C GLU A 36 1.32 -19.91 -17.02
N LEU A 37 0.64 -21.04 -17.28
CA LEU A 37 0.87 -22.28 -16.58
C LEU A 37 2.09 -22.99 -17.18
N LYS A 38 2.99 -23.43 -16.30
CA LYS A 38 4.12 -24.29 -16.65
C LYS A 38 3.84 -25.70 -16.12
N PRO A 39 4.32 -26.75 -16.80
CA PRO A 39 4.12 -28.12 -16.33
C PRO A 39 4.71 -28.29 -14.92
N PRO A 40 3.98 -28.92 -13.98
CA PRO A 40 4.46 -29.12 -12.63
C PRO A 40 5.64 -30.11 -12.62
N LYS A 41 6.57 -29.93 -11.68
CA LYS A 41 7.72 -30.83 -11.47
C LYS A 41 7.47 -31.70 -10.25
N TYR A 42 7.37 -33.01 -10.46
CA TYR A 42 7.23 -33.98 -9.38
C TYR A 42 8.60 -34.42 -8.86
N LYS A 43 8.72 -34.60 -7.54
CA LYS A 43 9.92 -35.09 -6.86
C LYS A 43 9.49 -36.09 -5.79
N LEU A 44 10.21 -37.20 -5.69
CA LEU A 44 10.07 -38.14 -4.58
C LEU A 44 10.91 -37.62 -3.41
N MET A 45 10.31 -37.52 -2.23
CA MET A 45 10.94 -36.98 -1.03
C MET A 45 10.78 -37.94 0.15
N THR A 46 11.76 -37.98 1.04
CA THR A 46 11.63 -38.61 2.36
C THR A 46 10.89 -37.68 3.34
N GLU A 47 10.46 -38.22 4.48
CA GLU A 47 9.78 -37.43 5.54
C GLU A 47 10.61 -36.20 5.96
N ALA A 48 11.90 -36.40 6.24
CA ALA A 48 12.81 -35.31 6.61
C ALA A 48 12.96 -34.25 5.49
N GLN A 49 12.92 -34.66 4.23
CA GLN A 49 12.96 -33.72 3.10
C GLN A 49 11.64 -32.96 2.93
N LEU A 50 10.51 -33.60 3.23
CA LEU A 50 9.20 -32.96 3.23
C LEU A 50 9.12 -31.91 4.34
N GLU A 51 9.55 -32.24 5.56
CA GLU A 51 9.62 -31.29 6.68
C GLU A 51 10.51 -30.08 6.33
N ALA A 52 11.70 -30.32 5.78
CA ALA A 52 12.58 -29.25 5.34
C ALA A 52 11.95 -28.37 4.23
N ALA A 53 11.20 -28.96 3.31
CA ALA A 53 10.47 -28.22 2.27
C ALA A 53 9.32 -27.39 2.88
N THR A 54 8.60 -27.93 3.86
CA THR A 54 7.56 -27.18 4.57
C THR A 54 8.14 -26.01 5.38
N GLY A 55 9.30 -26.20 6.02
CA GLY A 55 10.02 -25.13 6.72
C GLY A 55 10.38 -23.97 5.79
N LYS A 56 10.94 -24.28 4.61
CA LYS A 56 11.23 -23.27 3.58
C LYS A 56 9.97 -22.54 3.10
N ALA A 57 8.87 -23.27 2.88
CA ALA A 57 7.60 -22.66 2.48
C ALA A 57 7.05 -21.72 3.56
N ILE A 58 7.26 -22.02 4.85
CA ILE A 58 6.88 -21.15 5.96
C ILE A 58 7.77 -19.89 6.00
N GLU A 59 9.06 -20.00 5.74
CA GLU A 59 9.97 -18.84 5.65
C GLU A 59 9.59 -17.92 4.47
N GLU A 60 9.35 -18.47 3.30
CA GLU A 60 8.86 -17.71 2.14
C GLU A 60 7.48 -17.07 2.41
N ALA A 61 6.60 -17.77 3.13
CA ALA A 61 5.32 -17.22 3.53
C ALA A 61 5.48 -16.05 4.50
N LYS A 62 6.44 -16.11 5.44
CA LYS A 62 6.75 -15.00 6.35
C LYS A 62 7.23 -13.77 5.60
N GLU A 63 8.11 -13.94 4.62
CA GLU A 63 8.57 -12.82 3.77
C GLU A 63 7.42 -12.18 2.99
N LYS A 64 6.50 -12.99 2.45
CA LYS A 64 5.32 -12.47 1.74
C LYS A 64 4.30 -11.78 2.66
N LEU A 65 4.26 -12.16 3.94
CA LEU A 65 3.36 -11.61 4.94
C LEU A 65 3.89 -10.33 5.59
N ILE A 66 5.07 -9.84 5.19
CA ILE A 66 5.60 -8.56 5.67
C ILE A 66 4.58 -7.46 5.39
N MET A 67 4.14 -6.81 6.46
CA MET A 67 3.08 -5.82 6.43
C MET A 67 3.63 -4.49 5.91
N PRO A 68 2.90 -3.78 5.03
CA PRO A 68 3.31 -2.47 4.56
C PRO A 68 3.35 -1.48 5.76
N PRO A 69 4.32 -0.55 5.77
CA PRO A 69 4.37 0.46 6.82
C PRO A 69 3.15 1.38 6.72
N VAL A 70 2.55 1.68 7.88
CA VAL A 70 1.45 2.65 7.97
C VAL A 70 2.07 4.02 8.24
N LEU A 71 1.96 4.92 7.25
CA LEU A 71 2.42 6.30 7.34
C LEU A 71 1.23 7.25 7.43
N ASN A 72 1.46 8.43 7.99
CA ASN A 72 0.48 9.51 7.96
C ASN A 72 0.45 10.16 6.58
N GLU A 73 -0.64 10.87 6.29
CA GLU A 73 -0.79 11.65 5.07
C GLU A 73 0.33 12.70 4.97
N ARG A 74 0.98 12.76 3.80
CA ARG A 74 2.02 13.74 3.51
C ARG A 74 1.45 15.15 3.36
N GLU A 75 2.19 16.15 3.81
CA GLU A 75 1.84 17.56 3.64
C GLU A 75 2.05 18.01 2.18
N PRO A 76 1.17 18.87 1.63
CA PRO A 76 1.33 19.42 0.29
C PRO A 76 2.61 20.26 0.19
N ILE A 77 3.25 20.22 -0.98
CA ILE A 77 4.46 21.01 -1.26
C ILE A 77 4.06 22.27 -2.00
N ASP A 78 4.15 23.41 -1.32
CA ASP A 78 3.92 24.74 -1.88
C ASP A 78 5.18 25.59 -1.71
N ASP A 79 6.22 25.25 -2.48
CA ASP A 79 7.51 25.92 -2.43
C ASP A 79 7.85 26.56 -3.79
N VAL A 80 8.04 27.88 -3.78
CA VAL A 80 8.34 28.71 -4.95
C VAL A 80 9.82 29.06 -4.94
N LEU A 81 10.52 28.68 -6.01
CA LEU A 81 11.98 28.87 -6.13
C LEU A 81 12.33 30.23 -6.73
N ALA A 82 11.58 30.67 -7.75
CA ALA A 82 11.82 31.93 -8.45
C ALA A 82 10.54 32.44 -9.12
N GLU A 83 10.45 33.76 -9.30
CA GLU A 83 9.34 34.43 -9.98
C GLU A 83 9.88 35.43 -11.01
N ASP A 84 9.67 35.17 -12.30
CA ASP A 84 10.11 36.05 -13.38
C ASP A 84 8.90 36.59 -14.16
N LYS A 85 8.40 37.76 -13.75
CA LYS A 85 7.21 38.40 -14.36
C LYS A 85 7.39 38.76 -15.83
N PHE A 86 8.62 38.85 -16.33
CA PHE A 86 8.89 39.12 -17.75
C PHE A 86 8.47 37.98 -18.69
N LEU A 87 8.34 36.77 -18.15
CA LEU A 87 7.94 35.58 -18.91
C LEU A 87 6.43 35.30 -18.79
N GLU A 88 5.69 36.21 -18.15
CA GLU A 88 4.23 36.15 -18.09
C GLU A 88 3.64 36.41 -19.48
N GLY A 89 2.86 35.46 -19.98
CA GLY A 89 2.15 35.58 -21.26
C GLY A 89 2.98 35.24 -22.51
N THR A 90 4.25 34.83 -22.37
CA THR A 90 5.03 34.31 -23.51
C THR A 90 4.66 32.86 -23.87
N GLU A 91 4.29 32.06 -22.86
CA GLU A 91 3.99 30.64 -23.02
C GLU A 91 2.55 30.33 -22.60
N THR A 92 1.89 29.41 -23.31
CA THR A 92 0.51 28.99 -23.00
C THR A 92 0.42 27.75 -22.12
N THR A 93 1.51 26.99 -21.99
CA THR A 93 1.55 25.69 -21.30
C THR A 93 2.60 25.67 -20.21
N LYS A 94 2.36 24.88 -19.16
CA LYS A 94 3.36 24.64 -18.12
C LYS A 94 4.45 23.67 -18.60
N TYR A 95 5.70 23.95 -18.22
CA TYR A 95 6.83 23.06 -18.46
C TYR A 95 7.22 22.33 -17.18
N VAL A 96 7.49 21.03 -17.28
CA VAL A 96 7.89 20.21 -16.13
C VAL A 96 9.30 19.69 -16.37
N PHE A 97 10.23 20.12 -15.53
CA PHE A 97 11.62 19.70 -15.58
C PHE A 97 11.85 18.66 -14.49
N THR A 98 12.39 17.50 -14.88
CA THR A 98 12.66 16.37 -13.98
C THR A 98 14.13 15.99 -14.09
N ASP A 99 14.83 15.96 -12.96
CA ASP A 99 16.16 15.39 -12.90
C ASP A 99 16.10 13.87 -13.12
N LEU A 100 16.94 13.32 -14.00
CA LEU A 100 16.98 11.89 -14.36
C LEU A 100 18.19 11.15 -13.80
N THR A 101 18.95 11.76 -12.89
CA THR A 101 20.14 11.15 -12.28
C THR A 101 19.80 9.83 -11.57
N TYR A 102 20.46 8.73 -11.92
CA TYR A 102 20.10 7.39 -11.44
C TYR A 102 20.42 7.15 -9.95
N SER A 103 21.51 7.75 -9.44
CA SER A 103 21.99 7.55 -8.07
C SER A 103 21.14 8.22 -6.99
N ILE A 104 20.17 9.06 -7.37
CA ILE A 104 19.36 9.86 -6.43
C ILE A 104 18.04 9.13 -6.09
N PRO A 105 17.72 8.95 -4.79
CA PRO A 105 16.45 8.39 -4.37
C PRO A 105 15.25 9.19 -4.88
N HIS A 106 14.14 8.51 -5.15
CA HIS A 106 12.92 9.12 -5.68
C HIS A 106 12.31 10.19 -4.75
N ARG A 107 12.61 10.18 -3.44
CA ARG A 107 12.14 11.19 -2.48
C ARG A 107 12.95 12.50 -2.50
N GLU A 108 14.22 12.43 -2.89
CA GLU A 108 15.14 13.58 -2.90
C GLU A 108 15.28 14.22 -4.28
N ARG A 109 14.79 13.54 -5.32
CA ARG A 109 14.83 14.01 -6.72
C ARG A 109 14.19 15.39 -6.90
N PHE A 110 14.83 16.25 -7.69
CA PHE A 110 14.30 17.57 -8.03
C PHE A 110 13.33 17.48 -9.21
N ILE A 111 12.11 17.96 -9.01
CA ILE A 111 11.10 18.12 -10.04
C ILE A 111 10.50 19.52 -9.88
N VAL A 112 10.64 20.34 -10.91
CA VAL A 112 10.21 21.73 -10.90
C VAL A 112 9.24 21.98 -12.06
N VAL A 113 8.28 22.85 -11.81
CA VAL A 113 7.25 23.24 -12.76
C VAL A 113 7.39 24.72 -13.02
N ARG A 114 7.54 25.07 -14.30
CA ARG A 114 7.47 26.44 -14.77
C ARG A 114 6.05 26.71 -15.26
N GLU A 115 5.38 27.62 -14.58
CA GLU A 115 4.03 28.05 -14.92
C GLU A 115 4.04 29.21 -15.92
N PRO A 116 2.95 29.40 -16.69
CA PRO A 116 2.85 30.46 -17.70
C PRO A 116 2.81 31.88 -17.13
N ASN A 117 2.63 32.01 -15.81
CA ASN A 117 2.76 33.25 -15.05
C ASN A 117 4.23 33.63 -14.75
N GLY A 118 5.20 32.82 -15.21
CA GLY A 118 6.62 33.04 -14.95
C GLY A 118 7.11 32.54 -13.58
N VAL A 119 6.27 31.82 -12.83
CA VAL A 119 6.63 31.23 -11.53
C VAL A 119 7.31 29.88 -11.73
N LEU A 120 8.49 29.69 -11.12
CA LEU A 120 9.17 28.41 -10.99
C LEU A 120 8.92 27.86 -9.59
N ARG A 121 8.12 26.80 -9.50
CA ARG A 121 7.79 26.14 -8.23
C ARG A 121 8.21 24.68 -8.23
N LYS A 122 8.24 24.06 -7.05
CA LYS A 122 8.34 22.61 -6.94
C LYS A 122 7.05 21.95 -7.46
N ALA A 123 7.20 20.77 -8.04
CA ALA A 123 6.06 19.97 -8.47
C ALA A 123 5.22 19.52 -7.27
N THR A 124 3.91 19.48 -7.45
CA THR A 124 3.02 18.84 -6.47
C THR A 124 3.34 17.35 -6.36
N TRP A 125 2.92 16.72 -5.27
CA TRP A 125 3.13 15.29 -5.07
C TRP A 125 2.52 14.41 -6.18
N GLU A 126 1.34 14.77 -6.69
CA GLU A 126 0.71 14.06 -7.80
C GLU A 126 1.50 14.21 -9.11
N GLU A 127 1.96 15.43 -9.42
CA GLU A 127 2.82 15.69 -10.57
C GLU A 127 4.13 14.92 -10.46
N ARG A 128 4.72 14.89 -9.26
CA ARG A 128 5.95 14.15 -8.96
C ARG A 128 5.79 12.66 -9.19
N ASP A 129 4.77 12.06 -8.58
CA ASP A 129 4.46 10.63 -8.71
C ASP A 129 4.25 10.22 -10.17
N ARG A 130 3.56 11.08 -10.93
CA ARG A 130 3.31 10.86 -12.36
C ARG A 130 4.60 10.95 -13.18
N MET A 131 5.43 11.97 -12.96
CA MET A 131 6.70 12.13 -13.68
C MET A 131 7.66 10.97 -13.38
N ILE A 132 7.76 10.57 -12.11
CA ILE A 132 8.58 9.43 -11.71
C ILE A 132 8.14 8.17 -12.46
N GLN A 133 6.83 7.89 -12.56
CA GLN A 133 6.37 6.70 -13.29
C GLN A 133 6.64 6.76 -14.81
N ILE A 134 6.66 7.96 -15.41
CA ILE A 134 6.96 8.12 -16.84
C ILE A 134 8.43 7.82 -17.13
N PHE A 135 9.34 8.34 -16.30
CA PHE A 135 10.79 8.18 -16.51
C PHE A 135 11.36 6.89 -15.89
N PHE A 136 10.78 6.43 -14.79
CA PHE A 136 11.16 5.23 -14.04
C PHE A 136 9.94 4.31 -13.88
N PRO A 137 9.58 3.54 -14.93
CA PRO A 137 8.38 2.72 -14.91
C PRO A 137 8.51 1.59 -13.89
N LYS A 138 7.63 1.61 -12.88
CA LYS A 138 7.47 0.52 -11.92
C LYS A 138 6.35 -0.42 -12.36
N GLU A 139 6.60 -1.73 -12.29
CA GLU A 139 5.57 -2.73 -12.57
C GLU A 139 4.36 -2.58 -11.62
N GLY A 140 3.16 -2.67 -12.20
CA GLY A 140 1.90 -2.54 -11.46
C GLY A 140 1.43 -1.10 -11.20
N ARG A 141 2.27 -0.09 -11.43
CA ARG A 141 1.89 1.33 -11.33
C ARG A 141 1.53 1.88 -12.71
N ARG A 142 0.42 2.61 -12.79
CA ARG A 142 0.00 3.34 -14.01
C ARG A 142 0.18 4.85 -13.82
N VAL A 143 0.49 5.55 -14.91
CA VAL A 143 0.64 7.02 -14.94
C VAL A 143 -0.67 7.71 -14.57
N ILE A 144 -1.78 7.20 -15.10
CA ILE A 144 -3.13 7.64 -14.74
C ILE A 144 -3.71 6.58 -13.79
N PRO A 145 -4.16 6.96 -12.59
CA PRO A 145 -4.78 6.03 -11.66
C PRO A 145 -5.97 5.29 -12.31
N PRO A 146 -6.09 3.96 -12.12
CA PRO A 146 -7.25 3.21 -12.56
C PRO A 146 -8.55 3.78 -12.01
N VAL A 147 -9.59 3.80 -12.84
CA VAL A 147 -10.94 4.26 -12.44
C VAL A 147 -11.54 3.46 -11.29
N VAL A 148 -11.07 2.23 -11.05
CA VAL A 148 -11.51 1.35 -9.96
C VAL A 148 -11.35 1.99 -8.57
N PHE A 149 -10.42 2.93 -8.41
CA PHE A 149 -10.19 3.62 -7.13
C PHE A 149 -11.18 4.76 -6.84
N LYS A 150 -12.12 5.05 -7.75
CA LYS A 150 -13.22 5.98 -7.49
C LYS A 150 -14.27 5.32 -6.61
N ASP A 151 -14.91 6.10 -5.74
CA ASP A 151 -15.85 5.61 -4.72
C ASP A 151 -17.02 4.78 -5.31
N GLU A 152 -17.53 5.18 -6.47
CA GLU A 152 -18.61 4.48 -7.18
C GLU A 152 -18.21 3.04 -7.56
N HIS A 153 -16.97 2.85 -7.99
CA HIS A 153 -16.44 1.56 -8.43
C HIS A 153 -15.91 0.73 -7.26
N LEU A 154 -15.51 1.35 -6.14
CA LEU A 154 -15.10 0.60 -4.95
C LEU A 154 -16.26 -0.25 -4.40
N VAL A 155 -17.48 0.30 -4.37
CA VAL A 155 -18.67 -0.41 -3.88
C VAL A 155 -18.94 -1.68 -4.67
N THR A 156 -18.78 -1.66 -6.00
CA THR A 156 -19.03 -2.84 -6.83
C THR A 156 -18.00 -3.95 -6.58
N VAL A 157 -16.75 -3.59 -6.24
CA VAL A 157 -15.73 -4.57 -5.90
C VAL A 157 -15.93 -5.14 -4.49
N PHE A 158 -16.40 -4.32 -3.54
CA PHE A 158 -16.74 -4.78 -2.20
C PHE A 158 -17.90 -5.80 -2.21
N GLN A 159 -18.88 -5.62 -3.10
CA GLN A 159 -19.94 -6.62 -3.30
C GLN A 159 -19.43 -7.97 -3.80
N GLN A 160 -18.25 -8.01 -4.43
CA GLN A 160 -17.63 -9.23 -4.94
C GLN A 160 -16.66 -9.89 -3.93
N ASP A 161 -16.54 -9.36 -2.71
CA ASP A 161 -15.60 -9.85 -1.68
C ASP A 161 -14.12 -9.82 -2.11
N ARG A 162 -13.78 -8.89 -3.01
CA ARG A 162 -12.43 -8.73 -3.57
C ARG A 162 -11.62 -7.63 -2.90
N HIS A 163 -11.76 -7.48 -1.58
CA HIS A 163 -11.06 -6.46 -0.79
C HIS A 163 -9.54 -6.63 -0.87
N GLU A 164 -9.03 -7.86 -0.79
CA GLU A 164 -7.58 -8.15 -0.88
C GLU A 164 -7.00 -7.68 -2.22
N ASP A 165 -7.74 -7.86 -3.32
CA ASP A 165 -7.28 -7.47 -4.66
C ASP A 165 -7.18 -5.95 -4.78
N ILE A 166 -8.13 -5.19 -4.21
CA ILE A 166 -8.05 -3.72 -4.17
C ILE A 166 -6.84 -3.27 -3.38
N LEU A 167 -6.61 -3.84 -2.19
CA LEU A 167 -5.47 -3.44 -1.36
C LEU A 167 -4.14 -3.80 -2.04
N ASN A 168 -4.06 -4.94 -2.73
CA ASN A 168 -2.90 -5.31 -3.53
C ASN A 168 -2.67 -4.35 -4.71
N MET A 169 -3.72 -3.93 -5.40
CA MET A 169 -3.63 -2.91 -6.45
C MET A 169 -3.22 -1.54 -5.88
N CYS A 170 -3.72 -1.19 -4.69
CA CYS A 170 -3.43 0.08 -4.03
C CYS A 170 -1.94 0.20 -3.66
N ILE A 171 -1.35 -0.84 -3.08
CA ILE A 171 0.10 -0.90 -2.78
C ILE A 171 0.96 -0.78 -4.05
N ALA A 172 0.50 -1.33 -5.18
CA ALA A 172 1.23 -1.23 -6.43
C ALA A 172 1.12 0.17 -7.06
N GLN A 173 -0.05 0.80 -6.95
CA GLN A 173 -0.38 2.05 -7.64
C GLN A 173 0.09 3.31 -6.90
N PHE A 174 -0.08 3.37 -5.58
CA PHE A 174 0.14 4.56 -4.77
C PHE A 174 1.26 4.37 -3.75
N GLU A 175 1.84 5.49 -3.31
CA GLU A 175 2.79 5.49 -2.19
C GLU A 175 2.04 5.42 -0.85
N PRO A 176 2.61 4.81 0.21
CA PRO A 176 1.91 4.59 1.49
C PRO A 176 1.47 5.87 2.22
N ASP A 177 2.10 7.02 1.91
CA ASP A 177 1.81 8.34 2.46
C ASP A 177 0.88 9.19 1.59
N SER A 178 0.44 8.65 0.44
CA SER A 178 -0.49 9.33 -0.45
C SER A 178 -1.90 9.43 0.15
N PRO A 179 -2.62 10.55 -0.03
CA PRO A 179 -4.00 10.69 0.42
C PRO A 179 -4.93 9.64 -0.20
N ASP A 180 -4.74 9.34 -1.49
CA ASP A 180 -5.52 8.31 -2.19
C ASP A 180 -5.30 6.92 -1.60
N TYR A 181 -4.06 6.59 -1.23
CA TYR A 181 -3.72 5.32 -0.60
C TYR A 181 -4.47 5.16 0.72
N ILE A 182 -4.36 6.17 1.58
CA ILE A 182 -4.98 6.17 2.90
C ILE A 182 -6.51 6.13 2.78
N ARG A 183 -7.10 6.90 1.86
CA ARG A 183 -8.54 6.92 1.59
C ARG A 183 -9.06 5.53 1.22
N VAL A 184 -8.41 4.86 0.25
CA VAL A 184 -8.84 3.54 -0.24
C VAL A 184 -8.69 2.48 0.86
N HIS A 185 -7.60 2.49 1.61
CA HIS A 185 -7.39 1.57 2.74
C HIS A 185 -8.45 1.76 3.82
N HIS A 186 -8.68 2.99 4.29
CA HIS A 186 -9.70 3.29 5.30
C HIS A 186 -11.10 2.88 4.83
N ARG A 187 -11.45 3.18 3.57
CA ARG A 187 -12.75 2.82 3.02
C ARG A 187 -12.96 1.31 2.96
N THR A 188 -11.91 0.57 2.60
CA THR A 188 -11.93 -0.90 2.56
C THR A 188 -12.09 -1.48 3.97
N TYR A 189 -11.41 -0.92 4.97
CA TYR A 189 -11.53 -1.37 6.35
C TYR A 189 -12.91 -1.06 6.95
N ASP A 190 -13.48 0.10 6.67
CA ASP A 190 -14.82 0.47 7.10
C ASP A 190 -15.90 -0.46 6.50
N ASP A 191 -15.72 -0.92 5.26
CA ASP A 191 -16.63 -1.87 4.63
C ASP A 191 -16.53 -3.27 5.27
N ILE A 192 -15.30 -3.72 5.55
CA ILE A 192 -15.05 -4.99 6.24
C ILE A 192 -15.65 -5.00 7.64
N GLU A 193 -15.51 -3.90 8.39
CA GLU A 193 -16.12 -3.73 9.71
C GLU A 193 -17.64 -3.82 9.63
N LYS A 194 -18.28 -3.11 8.69
CA LYS A 194 -19.74 -3.10 8.53
C LYS A 194 -20.34 -4.47 8.23
N HIS A 195 -19.63 -5.29 7.46
CA HIS A 195 -20.08 -6.61 7.06
C HIS A 195 -19.45 -7.76 7.86
N ALA A 196 -18.63 -7.44 8.88
CA ALA A 196 -17.87 -8.40 9.68
C ALA A 196 -17.04 -9.42 8.85
N LYS A 197 -16.50 -8.99 7.70
CA LYS A 197 -15.77 -9.86 6.75
C LYS A 197 -14.26 -9.93 7.02
N TYR A 198 -13.86 -10.06 8.29
CA TYR A 198 -12.45 -10.02 8.71
C TYR A 198 -11.63 -11.18 8.12
N ASP A 199 -12.27 -12.31 7.85
CA ASP A 199 -11.62 -13.51 7.29
C ASP A 199 -10.98 -13.28 5.93
N LEU A 200 -11.50 -12.34 5.14
CA LEU A 200 -10.95 -12.02 3.83
C LEU A 200 -9.49 -11.56 3.94
N LEU A 201 -9.16 -10.76 4.97
CA LEU A 201 -7.81 -10.26 5.19
C LEU A 201 -6.95 -11.13 6.10
N ARG A 202 -7.49 -12.16 6.74
CA ARG A 202 -6.67 -13.10 7.54
C ARG A 202 -5.63 -13.82 6.69
N SER A 203 -4.45 -14.08 7.26
CA SER A 203 -3.28 -14.61 6.55
C SER A 203 -2.88 -13.79 5.31
N THR A 204 -3.16 -12.49 5.33
CA THR A 204 -2.65 -11.54 4.32
C THR A 204 -1.84 -10.45 5.00
N ARG A 205 -0.91 -9.84 4.27
CA ARG A 205 -0.09 -8.71 4.74
C ARG A 205 -0.89 -7.46 5.11
N HIS A 206 -2.17 -7.40 4.76
CA HIS A 206 -3.04 -6.25 5.02
C HIS A 206 -3.74 -6.31 6.37
N PHE A 207 -3.71 -7.47 7.04
CA PHE A 207 -4.41 -7.66 8.31
C PHE A 207 -3.92 -6.69 9.39
N GLY A 208 -2.61 -6.50 9.52
CA GLY A 208 -2.07 -5.59 10.53
C GLY A 208 -2.48 -4.14 10.33
N GLY A 209 -2.52 -3.67 9.07
CA GLY A 209 -2.99 -2.32 8.76
C GLY A 209 -4.45 -2.10 9.15
N MET A 210 -5.30 -3.11 8.96
CA MET A 210 -6.70 -3.08 9.38
C MET A 210 -6.82 -3.03 10.91
N VAL A 211 -6.13 -3.94 11.64
CA VAL A 211 -6.19 -3.97 13.11
C VAL A 211 -5.70 -2.65 13.70
N TRP A 212 -4.58 -2.12 13.18
CA TRP A 212 -4.04 -0.83 13.61
C TRP A 212 -5.04 0.32 13.43
N TYR A 213 -5.72 0.35 12.29
CA TYR A 213 -6.76 1.34 12.01
C TYR A 213 -7.96 1.22 12.96
N LEU A 214 -8.45 0.00 13.20
CA LEU A 214 -9.58 -0.26 14.10
C LEU A 214 -9.27 0.10 15.55
N VAL A 215 -8.06 -0.22 16.03
CA VAL A 215 -7.60 0.15 17.38
C VAL A 215 -7.52 1.67 17.52
N ASN A 216 -6.93 2.37 16.56
CA ASN A 216 -6.82 3.83 16.60
C ASN A 216 -8.19 4.53 16.56
N ARG A 217 -9.19 3.94 15.89
CA ARG A 217 -10.57 4.44 15.86
C ARG A 217 -11.47 3.90 16.96
N LYS A 218 -10.95 3.08 17.88
CA LYS A 218 -11.72 2.43 18.97
C LYS A 218 -12.91 1.60 18.47
N LYS A 219 -12.76 0.94 17.32
CA LYS A 219 -13.77 0.11 16.65
C LYS A 219 -13.35 -1.36 16.66
N THR A 220 -13.08 -1.90 17.85
CA THR A 220 -12.53 -3.26 18.01
C THR A 220 -13.59 -4.32 18.24
N ASP A 221 -14.83 -3.92 18.55
CA ASP A 221 -15.88 -4.84 19.02
C ASP A 221 -16.17 -5.95 17.99
N GLY A 222 -16.34 -5.59 16.72
CA GLY A 222 -16.60 -6.57 15.66
C GLY A 222 -15.45 -7.56 15.46
N LEU A 223 -14.20 -7.10 15.57
CA LEU A 223 -13.03 -7.96 15.44
C LEU A 223 -12.93 -8.93 16.63
N LEU A 224 -13.15 -8.45 17.86
CA LEU A 224 -13.10 -9.28 19.06
C LEU A 224 -14.18 -10.36 19.03
N VAL A 225 -15.39 -10.01 18.59
CA VAL A 225 -16.49 -10.96 18.41
C VAL A 225 -16.10 -12.04 17.39
N ASP A 226 -15.52 -11.68 16.24
CA ASP A 226 -15.05 -12.67 15.24
C ASP A 226 -13.92 -13.57 15.78
N MET A 227 -13.06 -13.06 16.65
CA MET A 227 -12.01 -13.86 17.30
C MET A 227 -12.62 -14.86 18.30
N ILE A 228 -13.57 -14.43 19.14
CA ILE A 228 -14.26 -15.31 20.09
C ILE A 228 -15.05 -16.40 19.37
N HIS A 229 -15.78 -16.07 18.30
CA HIS A 229 -16.57 -17.05 17.55
C HIS A 229 -15.72 -18.14 16.88
N ARG A 230 -14.41 -17.92 16.72
CA ARG A 230 -13.49 -18.83 16.05
C ARG A 230 -12.53 -19.53 17.01
N ASP A 231 -12.77 -19.42 18.33
CA ASP A 231 -11.96 -20.01 19.39
C ASP A 231 -10.45 -19.69 19.26
N LEU A 232 -10.14 -18.41 18.99
CA LEU A 232 -8.77 -17.90 18.84
C LEU A 232 -8.30 -17.05 20.02
#